data_AF-A0A842QC32-F1
#
_entry.id   AF-A0A842QC32-F1
#
_cell.length_a   1.000
_cell.length_b   1.000
_cell.length_c   1.000
_cell.angle_alpha   90.00
_cell.angle_beta   90.00
_cell.angle_gamma   90.00
#
_symmetry.space_group_name_H-M   'P 1'
#
loop_
_entity.id
_entity.type
_entity.pdbx_description
1 polymer ?
#
loop_
_entity_poly.entity_id
_entity_poly.type
_entity_poly.pdbx_seq_one_letter_code
_entity_poly.pdbx_strand_id
1 'polypeptide(L)'
;MIRVHLYGRLRCLVDNARANENTILELEHEEGETFANLLNRLGLEKDDVGDCFLNGNLVKPSEEIPDDARIGLFPFNMRLLCGGQHLKGHGYTQSDVDVDYY
;
A
#
# COMPACT_ATOMS: atom_id res chain seq x y z
N MET A 1 5.35 -12.97 11.42
CA MET A 1 5.55 -11.51 11.62
C MET A 1 5.61 -10.81 10.27
N ILE A 2 4.96 -9.66 10.10
CA ILE A 2 5.03 -8.84 8.88
C ILE A 2 5.77 -7.52 9.15
N ARG A 3 6.35 -6.94 8.10
CA ARG A 3 7.12 -5.69 8.16
C ARG A 3 6.49 -4.60 7.29
N VAL A 4 6.01 -3.54 7.92
CA VAL A 4 5.35 -2.41 7.24
C VAL A 4 6.29 -1.22 7.18
N HIS A 5 6.78 -0.91 5.98
CA HIS A 5 7.60 0.27 5.71
C HIS A 5 6.69 1.49 5.49
N LEU A 6 6.87 2.52 6.30
CA LEU A 6 6.04 3.72 6.31
C LEU A 6 6.74 4.89 5.61
N TYR A 7 6.01 5.57 4.73
CA TYR A 7 6.51 6.72 3.98
C TYR A 7 5.69 7.98 4.24
N GLY A 8 6.30 9.14 4.01
CA GLY A 8 5.64 10.45 4.12
C GLY A 8 4.99 10.68 5.49
N ARG A 9 3.72 11.12 5.50
CA ARG A 9 2.97 11.40 6.73
C ARG A 9 2.68 10.13 7.55
N LEU A 10 2.62 8.96 6.94
CA LEU A 10 2.30 7.70 7.66
C LEU A 10 3.39 7.30 8.65
N ARG A 11 4.57 7.92 8.59
CA ARG A 11 5.64 7.73 9.57
C ARG A 11 5.24 8.15 10.98
N CYS A 12 4.20 9.00 11.14
CA CYS A 12 3.69 9.39 12.45
C CYS A 12 3.02 8.25 13.22
N LEU A 13 2.81 7.08 12.59
CA LEU A 13 2.35 5.86 13.28
C LEU A 13 3.42 5.23 14.18
N VAL A 14 4.68 5.67 14.06
CA VAL A 14 5.78 5.25 14.94
C VAL A 14 6.30 6.46 15.68
N ASP A 15 6.32 6.36 17.01
CA ASP A 15 6.81 7.43 17.87
C ASP A 15 8.28 7.78 17.56
N ASN A 16 8.58 9.07 17.53
CA ASN A 16 9.93 9.62 17.30
C ASN A 16 10.56 9.29 15.94
N ALA A 17 9.78 8.87 14.94
CA ALA A 17 10.28 8.61 13.59
C ALA A 17 10.98 9.84 12.97
N ARG A 18 12.18 9.63 12.42
CA ARG A 18 13.01 10.70 11.82
C ARG A 18 13.05 10.62 10.32
N ALA A 19 12.96 11.76 9.63
CA ALA A 19 12.87 11.80 8.17
C ALA A 19 14.01 11.06 7.41
N ASN A 20 15.19 10.93 8.00
CA ASN A 20 16.39 10.37 7.38
C ASN A 20 16.64 8.87 7.66
N GLU A 21 15.71 8.17 8.30
CA GLU A 21 15.85 6.75 8.59
C GLU A 21 14.76 5.91 7.90
N ASN A 22 14.83 4.59 8.03
CA ASN A 22 13.70 3.72 7.68
C ASN A 22 12.73 3.69 8.86
N THR A 23 11.46 4.03 8.62
CA THR A 23 10.40 3.84 9.61
C THR A 23 9.66 2.55 9.31
N ILE A 24 9.87 1.54 10.14
CA ILE A 24 9.30 0.19 9.98
C ILE A 24 8.46 -0.12 11.20
N LEU A 25 7.23 -0.58 10.97
CA LEU A 25 6.34 -1.13 11.98
C LEU A 25 6.33 -2.65 11.82
N GLU A 26 6.72 -3.37 12.87
CA GLU A 26 6.68 -4.83 12.93
C GLU A 26 5.38 -5.25 13.61
N LEU A 27 4.62 -6.13 12.96
CA LEU A 27 3.32 -6.57 13.43
C LEU A 27 3.24 -8.09 13.39
N GLU A 28 2.46 -8.66 14.30
CA GLU A 28 2.11 -10.07 14.19
C GLU A 28 1.27 -10.31 12.93
N HIS A 29 1.57 -11.43 12.28
CA HIS A 29 0.82 -11.91 11.13
C HIS A 29 -0.52 -12.46 11.62
N GLU A 30 -1.59 -12.13 10.90
CA GLU A 30 -2.93 -12.68 11.15
C GLU A 30 -3.35 -13.52 9.93
N GLU A 31 -3.69 -14.79 10.17
CA GLU A 31 -4.08 -15.72 9.10
C GLU A 31 -5.36 -15.24 8.40
N GLY A 32 -5.32 -15.18 7.06
CA GLY A 32 -6.42 -14.67 6.23
C GLY A 32 -6.58 -13.15 6.26
N GLU A 33 -5.67 -12.39 6.88
CA GLU A 33 -5.71 -10.93 6.86
C GLU A 33 -5.48 -10.41 5.44
N THR A 34 -6.44 -9.61 4.95
CA THR A 34 -6.28 -8.89 3.68
C THR A 34 -5.60 -7.54 3.88
N PHE A 35 -5.08 -6.96 2.80
CA PHE A 35 -4.53 -5.61 2.85
C PHE A 35 -5.53 -4.56 3.39
N ALA A 36 -6.82 -4.67 3.05
CA ALA A 36 -7.85 -3.79 3.59
C ALA A 36 -8.03 -3.97 5.12
N ASN A 37 -7.98 -5.22 5.61
CA ASN A 37 -8.07 -5.50 7.04
C ASN A 37 -6.87 -4.90 7.78
N LEU A 38 -5.65 -5.01 7.23
CA LEU A 38 -4.46 -4.40 7.80
C LEU A 38 -4.60 -2.88 7.93
N LEU A 39 -5.10 -2.18 6.90
CA LEU A 39 -5.31 -0.74 6.97
C LEU A 39 -6.27 -0.36 8.11
N ASN A 40 -7.38 -1.09 8.22
CA ASN A 40 -8.34 -0.90 9.32
C ASN A 40 -7.70 -1.17 10.68
N ARG A 41 -6.85 -2.21 10.80
CA ARG A 41 -6.11 -2.55 12.02
C ARG A 41 -5.14 -1.42 12.43
N LEU A 42 -4.58 -0.71 11.45
CA LEU A 42 -3.74 0.47 11.65
C LEU A 42 -4.53 1.77 11.85
N GLY A 43 -5.87 1.73 11.83
CA GLY A 43 -6.72 2.90 11.94
C GLY A 43 -6.64 3.83 10.72
N LEU A 44 -6.27 3.30 9.55
CA LEU A 44 -6.17 4.02 8.29
C LEU A 44 -7.37 3.72 7.40
N GLU A 45 -7.90 4.76 6.76
CA GLU A 45 -8.91 4.60 5.72
C GLU A 45 -8.25 4.44 4.34
N LYS A 46 -9.02 3.96 3.35
CA LYS A 46 -8.55 3.83 1.97
C LYS A 46 -8.05 5.17 1.41
N ASP A 47 -8.65 6.28 1.83
CA ASP A 47 -8.32 7.63 1.39
C ASP A 47 -7.11 8.23 2.14
N ASP A 48 -6.57 7.55 3.15
CA ASP A 48 -5.29 7.92 3.75
C ASP A 48 -4.10 7.42 2.94
N VAL A 49 -4.31 6.40 2.09
CA VAL A 49 -3.24 5.67 1.40
C VAL A 49 -3.24 5.81 -0.11
N GLY A 50 -2.02 5.83 -0.64
CA GLY A 50 -1.66 5.94 -2.04
C GLY A 50 -1.51 4.57 -2.68
N ASP A 51 -0.55 4.45 -3.59
CA ASP A 51 -0.20 3.15 -4.16
C ASP A 51 0.71 2.40 -3.20
N CYS A 52 0.23 1.26 -2.72
CA CYS A 52 0.94 0.44 -1.75
C CYS A 52 1.45 -0.84 -2.39
N PHE A 53 2.41 -1.49 -1.72
CA PHE A 53 3.10 -2.64 -2.27
C PHE A 53 3.17 -3.79 -1.28
N LEU A 54 2.96 -5.01 -1.76
CA LEU A 54 3.16 -6.25 -1.05
C LEU A 54 4.29 -7.03 -1.74
N ASN A 55 5.39 -7.27 -1.02
CA ASN A 55 6.60 -7.93 -1.53
C ASN A 55 7.14 -7.31 -2.84
N GLY A 56 6.98 -6.00 -2.99
CA GLY A 56 7.43 -5.24 -4.17
C GLY A 56 6.43 -5.16 -5.33
N ASN A 57 5.27 -5.82 -5.22
CA ASN A 57 4.20 -5.76 -6.22
C ASN A 57 3.07 -4.85 -5.74
N LEU A 58 2.36 -4.21 -6.67
CA LEU A 58 1.22 -3.38 -6.33
C LEU A 58 0.12 -4.24 -5.68
N VAL A 59 -0.31 -3.86 -4.48
CA VAL A 59 -1.28 -4.65 -3.70
C VAL A 59 -2.72 -4.20 -3.94
N LYS A 60 -3.64 -5.16 -4.02
CA LYS A 60 -5.08 -4.87 -4.05
C LYS A 60 -5.69 -4.96 -2.64
N PRO A 61 -6.77 -4.22 -2.34
CA PRO A 61 -7.42 -4.28 -1.03
C PRO A 61 -7.84 -5.70 -0.58
N SER A 62 -8.25 -6.54 -1.52
CA SER A 62 -8.68 -7.92 -1.26
C SER A 62 -7.55 -8.94 -1.22
N GLU A 63 -6.31 -8.53 -1.42
CA GLU A 63 -5.16 -9.43 -1.47
C GLU A 63 -4.75 -9.84 -0.05
N GLU A 64 -4.55 -11.14 0.15
CA GLU A 64 -4.14 -11.70 1.43
C GLU A 64 -2.65 -11.44 1.71
N ILE A 65 -2.33 -11.17 2.97
CA ILE A 65 -0.98 -10.91 3.42
C ILE A 65 -0.37 -12.25 3.89
N PRO A 66 0.70 -12.75 3.23
CA PRO A 66 1.41 -13.93 3.70
C PRO A 66 2.22 -13.62 4.96
N ASP A 67 2.61 -14.66 5.69
CA ASP A 67 3.61 -14.53 6.75
C ASP A 67 4.96 -14.05 6.18
N ASP A 68 5.76 -13.35 6.98
CA ASP A 68 6.99 -12.64 6.58
C ASP A 68 6.81 -11.64 5.42
N ALA A 69 5.59 -11.16 5.19
CA ALA A 69 5.32 -10.14 4.19
C ALA A 69 6.07 -8.84 4.47
N ARG A 70 6.53 -8.22 3.38
CA ARG A 70 7.06 -6.87 3.36
C ARG A 70 6.10 -5.93 2.65
N ILE A 71 5.59 -4.95 3.38
CA ILE A 71 4.56 -4.03 2.91
C ILE A 71 5.14 -2.62 2.81
N GLY A 72 4.91 -1.94 1.69
CA GLY A 72 5.21 -0.52 1.53
C GLY A 72 3.92 0.29 1.58
N LEU A 73 3.74 1.10 2.62
CA LEU A 73 2.59 2.00 2.77
C LEU A 73 2.96 3.44 2.42
N PHE A 74 2.25 3.97 1.43
CA PHE A 74 2.42 5.33 0.93
C PHE A 74 1.15 6.13 1.22
N PRO A 75 1.24 7.43 1.58
CA PRO A 75 0.06 8.27 1.79
C PRO A 75 -0.68 8.56 0.47
N PHE A 76 -1.96 8.93 0.54
CA PHE A 76 -2.85 9.15 -0.61
C PHE A 76 -2.28 9.97 -1.77
N ASN A 77 -1.46 10.97 -1.46
CA ASN A 77 -0.84 11.86 -2.44
C ASN A 77 0.41 11.29 -3.12
N MET A 78 0.81 10.06 -2.78
CA MET A 78 1.94 9.35 -3.38
C MET A 78 1.42 8.23 -4.29
N ARG A 79 1.33 8.54 -5.58
CA ARG A 79 0.87 7.64 -6.65
C ARG A 79 1.98 7.42 -7.66
N LEU A 80 1.96 6.26 -8.31
CA LEU A 80 2.80 5.95 -9.46
C LEU A 80 2.54 6.93 -10.61
N LEU A 81 3.61 7.39 -11.26
CA LEU A 81 3.55 8.29 -12.41
C LEU A 81 3.82 7.52 -13.71
N CYS A 82 3.23 7.98 -14.81
CA CYS A 82 3.56 7.56 -16.18
C CYS A 82 3.63 6.03 -16.35
N GLY A 83 4.80 5.45 -16.63
CA GLY A 83 4.99 4.01 -16.82
C GLY A 83 4.52 3.16 -15.64
N GLY A 84 4.55 3.69 -14.41
CA GLY A 84 3.99 3.00 -13.25
C GLY A 84 2.46 2.88 -13.28
N GLN A 85 1.75 3.75 -14.00
CA GLN A 85 0.30 3.60 -14.24
C GLN A 85 0.01 2.45 -15.22
N HIS A 86 0.98 2.03 -16.05
CA HIS A 86 0.84 0.83 -16.88
C HIS A 86 0.75 -0.44 -16.01
N LEU A 87 1.44 -0.48 -14.86
CA LEU A 87 1.30 -1.55 -13.87
C LEU A 87 -0.12 -1.66 -13.30
N LYS A 88 -0.92 -0.59 -13.42
CA LYS A 88 -2.34 -0.57 -13.05
C LYS A 88 -3.29 -0.87 -14.21
N GLY A 89 -2.78 -1.03 -15.44
CA GLY A 89 -3.61 -1.26 -16.64
C GLY A 89 -4.17 0.00 -17.29
N HIS A 90 -3.35 1.04 -17.54
CA HIS A 90 -3.72 2.27 -18.27
C HIS A 90 -4.78 3.19 -17.61
N GLY A 91 -4.56 3.53 -16.33
CA GLY A 91 -4.27 4.91 -15.91
C GLY A 91 -5.30 6.06 -15.93
N TYR A 92 -6.53 5.96 -16.47
CA TYR A 92 -7.56 7.01 -16.25
C TYR A 92 -9.00 6.51 -16.09
N THR A 93 -9.19 5.23 -15.84
CA THR A 93 -10.53 4.67 -15.63
C THR A 93 -10.81 4.49 -14.15
N GLN A 94 -11.65 5.38 -13.62
CA GLN A 94 -12.28 5.22 -12.30
C GLN A 94 -13.39 4.12 -12.32
N SER A 95 -13.64 3.53 -13.49
CA SER A 95 -14.58 2.46 -13.82
C SER A 95 -14.12 1.73 -15.09
N ASP A 96 -14.48 0.46 -15.33
CA ASP A 96 -14.12 -0.25 -16.58
C ASP A 96 -14.60 0.52 -17.82
N VAL A 97 -13.71 0.76 -18.79
CA VAL A 97 -14.05 1.34 -20.11
C VAL A 97 -13.59 0.37 -21.19
N ASP A 98 -14.49 0.10 -22.13
CA ASP A 98 -14.22 -0.73 -23.29
C ASP A 98 -13.17 -0.05 -24.19
N VAL A 99 -12.10 -0.79 -24.49
CA VAL A 99 -10.96 -0.27 -25.25
C VAL A 99 -11.15 -0.63 -26.71
N ASP A 100 -11.38 0.37 -27.56
CA ASP A 100 -11.38 0.18 -29.01
C ASP A 100 -9.95 -0.05 -29.51
N TYR A 101 -9.71 -1.22 -30.07
CA TYR A 101 -8.51 -1.52 -30.84
C TYR A 101 -8.77 -1.16 -32.31
N TYR A 102 -8.04 -0.17 -32.81
CA TYR A 102 -7.96 0.12 -34.25
C TYR A 102 -7.06 -0.91 -34.97
#